data_AF-A0A920RU46-F1
#
_entry.id   AF-A0A920RU46-F1
#
_cell.length_a   1.000
_cell.length_b   1.000
_cell.length_c   1.000
_cell.angle_alpha   90.00
_cell.angle_beta   90.00
_cell.angle_gamma   90.00
#
_symmetry.space_group_name_H-M   'P 1'
#
loop_
_entity.id
_entity.type
_entity.pdbx_description
1 polymer ?
#
loop_
_entity_poly.entity_id
_entity_poly.type
_entity_poly.pdbx_seq_one_letter_code
_entity_poly.pdbx_strand_id
1 'polypeptide(L)'
;MLFTLAKAFSEAANKLNVSQPSVSKTLKIIEKDIGFRLFHRVKRRLVPSKEGSNLFNYAQIILDNFRSMESEIERLSQGPFSKKIRIACSPSLGLEILPTIISKYNIKKP
;
A
#
# COMPACT_ATOMS: atom_id res chain seq x y z
N MET A 1 -3.69 -0.68 7.31
CA MET A 1 -2.94 0.52 7.79
C MET A 1 -3.86 1.65 8.29
N LEU A 2 -5.00 1.93 7.62
CA LEU A 2 -5.98 2.96 8.01
C LEU A 2 -6.64 2.74 9.39
N PHE A 3 -6.90 1.49 9.79
CA PHE A 3 -7.55 1.18 11.07
C PHE A 3 -6.62 1.29 12.29
N THR A 4 -5.32 1.01 12.13
CA THR A 4 -4.33 1.20 13.19
C THR A 4 -4.21 2.68 13.60
N LEU A 5 -4.54 3.58 12.66
CA LEU A 5 -4.57 5.04 12.83
C LEU A 5 -5.86 5.58 13.44
N ALA A 6 -6.89 4.75 13.62
CA ALA A 6 -8.17 5.17 14.19
C ALA A 6 -8.05 5.61 15.67
N LYS A 7 -6.89 5.47 16.32
CA LYS A 7 -6.70 5.98 17.68
C LYS A 7 -6.90 7.51 17.75
N ALA A 8 -6.63 8.26 16.68
CA ALA A 8 -7.03 9.67 16.56
C ALA A 8 -7.11 10.16 15.10
N PHE A 9 -8.18 10.89 14.75
CA PHE A 9 -8.28 11.59 13.45
C PHE A 9 -7.06 12.47 13.13
N SER A 10 -6.43 13.07 14.15
CA SER A 10 -5.23 13.89 13.98
C SER A 10 -4.03 13.10 13.46
N GLU A 11 -3.88 11.84 13.87
CA GLU A 11 -2.78 10.98 13.41
C GLU A 11 -2.98 10.55 11.95
N ALA A 12 -4.22 10.22 11.58
CA ALA A 12 -4.59 9.92 10.20
C ALA A 12 -4.40 11.14 9.29
N ALA A 13 -4.82 12.34 9.74
CA ALA A 13 -4.68 13.59 9.02
C ALA A 13 -3.20 13.92 8.74
N ASN A 14 -2.34 13.79 9.76
CA ASN A 14 -0.90 14.00 9.62
C ASN A 14 -0.26 13.03 8.62
N LYS A 15 -0.60 11.73 8.68
CA LYS A 15 -0.04 10.74 7.73
C LYS A 15 -0.53 10.93 6.30
N LEU A 16 -1.73 11.47 6.13
CA LEU A 16 -2.32 11.76 4.83
C LEU A 16 -1.97 13.16 4.32
N ASN A 17 -1.17 13.94 5.06
CA ASN A 17 -0.83 15.35 4.76
C ASN A 17 -2.08 16.22 4.47
N VAL A 18 -3.16 15.98 5.21
CA VAL A 18 -4.42 16.74 5.09
C VAL A 18 -4.84 17.28 6.44
N SER A 19 -5.74 18.27 6.45
CA SER A 19 -6.29 18.79 7.70
C SER A 19 -7.27 17.78 8.33
N GLN A 20 -7.32 17.77 9.67
CA GLN A 20 -8.26 16.94 10.43
C GLN A 20 -9.74 17.20 10.06
N PRO A 21 -10.19 18.45 9.84
CA PRO A 21 -11.55 18.72 9.35
C PRO A 21 -11.85 18.08 8.00
N SER A 22 -10.87 18.05 7.07
CA SER A 22 -11.05 17.41 5.76
C SER A 22 -11.28 15.91 5.90
N VAL A 23 -10.48 15.21 6.71
CA VAL A 23 -10.68 13.77 6.96
C VAL A 23 -12.04 13.49 7.60
N SER A 24 -12.45 14.32 8.58
CA SER A 24 -13.77 14.16 9.22
C SER A 24 -14.93 14.45 8.27
N LYS A 25 -14.77 15.38 7.32
CA LYS A 25 -15.79 15.68 6.31
C LYS A 25 -15.92 14.53 5.32
N THR A 26 -14.81 14.04 4.79
CA THR A 26 -14.78 12.90 3.87
C THR A 26 -15.37 11.64 4.51
N LEU A 27 -15.03 11.34 5.77
CA LEU A 27 -15.60 10.19 6.46
C LEU A 27 -17.12 10.30 6.56
N LYS A 28 -17.65 11.47 6.93
CA LYS A 28 -19.11 11.69 7.02
C LYS A 28 -19.82 11.50 5.67
N ILE A 29 -19.18 11.90 4.57
CA ILE A 29 -19.73 11.71 3.22
C ILE A 29 -19.81 10.20 2.94
N ILE A 30 -18.72 9.46 3.16
CA ILE A 30 -18.68 8.02 2.95
C ILE A 30 -19.72 7.30 3.82
N GLU A 31 -19.81 7.63 5.12
CA GLU A 31 -20.81 7.05 6.04
C GLU A 31 -22.25 7.35 5.62
N LYS A 32 -22.48 8.52 5.02
CA LYS A 32 -23.79 8.89 4.46
C LYS A 32 -24.12 8.05 3.23
N ASP A 33 -23.15 7.86 2.34
CA ASP A 33 -23.36 7.16 1.07
C ASP A 33 -23.56 5.66 1.28
N ILE A 34 -22.86 5.04 2.25
CA ILE A 34 -23.00 3.61 2.58
C ILE A 34 -24.15 3.33 3.55
N GLY A 35 -24.71 4.35 4.20
CA GLY A 35 -25.87 4.23 5.10
C GLY A 35 -25.56 3.74 6.52
N PHE A 36 -24.29 3.57 6.89
CA PHE A 36 -23.88 3.18 8.25
C PHE A 36 -22.60 3.87 8.70
N ARG A 37 -22.38 3.92 10.02
CA ARG A 37 -21.15 4.50 10.59
C ARG A 37 -20.01 3.50 10.50
N LEU A 38 -18.83 3.95 10.09
CA LEU A 38 -17.59 3.17 10.08
C LEU A 38 -16.91 3.21 11.46
N PHE A 39 -17.12 4.29 12.21
CA PHE A 39 -16.53 4.48 13.54
C PHE A 39 -17.52 5.04 14.57
N HIS A 40 -17.40 4.55 15.80
CA HIS A 40 -18.00 5.12 17.00
C HIS A 40 -17.00 5.99 17.75
N ARG A 41 -17.49 7.02 18.45
CA ARG A 41 -16.67 7.85 19.35
C ARG A 41 -16.84 7.36 20.78
N VAL A 42 -15.79 6.83 21.39
CA VAL A 42 -15.77 6.39 22.79
C VAL A 42 -14.62 7.08 23.50
N LYS A 43 -14.90 7.89 24.53
CA LYS A 43 -13.89 8.61 25.34
C LYS A 43 -12.80 9.30 24.47
N ARG A 44 -13.24 10.06 23.45
CA ARG A 44 -12.39 10.79 22.47
C ARG A 44 -11.58 9.92 21.51
N ARG A 45 -11.74 8.59 21.53
CA ARG A 45 -11.14 7.66 20.55
C ARG A 45 -12.16 7.25 19.51
N LEU A 46 -11.70 6.97 18.29
CA LEU A 46 -12.55 6.29 17.31
C LEU A 46 -12.36 4.80 17.48
N VAL A 47 -13.48 4.12 17.68
CA VAL A 47 -13.55 2.67 17.72
C VAL A 47 -14.31 2.25 16.49
N PRO A 48 -13.78 1.33 15.67
CA PRO A 48 -14.52 0.80 14.55
C PRO A 48 -15.90 0.27 14.92
N SER A 49 -16.88 0.46 14.05
CA SER A 49 -18.14 -0.27 14.14
C SER A 49 -17.96 -1.72 13.69
N LYS A 50 -18.98 -2.55 13.93
CA LYS A 50 -18.98 -3.95 13.46
C LYS A 50 -18.96 -3.99 11.93
N GLU A 51 -19.80 -3.17 11.31
CA GLU A 51 -19.91 -3.03 9.85
C GLU A 51 -18.61 -2.46 9.25
N GLY A 52 -18.02 -1.46 9.90
CA GLY A 52 -16.74 -0.87 9.49
C GLY A 52 -15.58 -1.86 9.57
N SER A 53 -15.58 -2.73 10.58
CA SER A 53 -14.58 -3.80 10.71
C SER A 53 -14.71 -4.84 9.60
N ASN A 54 -15.92 -5.19 9.19
CA ASN A 54 -16.14 -6.10 8.05
C ASN A 54 -15.72 -5.45 6.73
N LEU A 55 -16.09 -4.17 6.51
CA LEU A 55 -15.73 -3.43 5.31
C LEU A 55 -14.21 -3.25 5.17
N PHE A 56 -13.49 -3.13 6.29
CA PHE A 56 -12.05 -2.95 6.31
C PHE A 56 -11.30 -4.05 5.54
N ASN A 57 -11.72 -5.31 5.68
CA ASN A 57 -11.08 -6.42 4.98
C ASN A 57 -11.20 -6.26 3.44
N TYR A 58 -12.38 -5.89 2.95
CA TYR A 58 -12.59 -5.63 1.54
C TYR A 58 -11.78 -4.42 1.05
N ALA A 59 -11.78 -3.33 1.82
CA ALA A 59 -11.02 -2.13 1.48
C ALA A 59 -9.52 -2.42 1.40
N GLN A 60 -8.98 -3.24 2.30
CA GLN A 60 -7.57 -3.61 2.30
C GLN A 60 -7.20 -4.42 1.06
N ILE A 61 -8.02 -5.41 0.67
CA ILE A 61 -7.82 -6.19 -0.56
C ILE A 61 -7.83 -5.29 -1.79
N ILE A 62 -8.79 -4.37 -1.90
CA ILE A 62 -8.88 -3.45 -3.03
C ILE A 62 -7.64 -2.55 -3.11
N LEU A 63 -7.16 -2.02 -1.99
CA LEU A 63 -5.96 -1.19 -1.95
C LEU A 63 -4.70 -1.97 -2.34
N ASP A 64 -4.58 -3.21 -1.90
CA ASP A 64 -3.43 -4.05 -2.23
C ASP A 64 -3.44 -4.42 -3.72
N ASN A 65 -4.62 -4.69 -4.29
CA ASN A 65 -4.79 -4.88 -5.73
C ASN A 65 -4.46 -3.61 -6.52
N PHE A 66 -4.90 -2.45 -6.04
CA PHE A 66 -4.60 -1.16 -6.68
C PHE A 66 -3.11 -0.88 -6.70
N ARG A 67 -2.40 -1.12 -5.58
CA ARG A 67 -0.92 -1.00 -5.52
C ARG A 67 -0.22 -1.98 -6.46
N SER A 68 -0.74 -3.20 -6.57
CA SER A 68 -0.20 -4.19 -7.50
C SER A 68 -0.36 -3.72 -8.95
N MET A 69 -1.51 -3.11 -9.27
CA MET A 69 -1.76 -2.48 -10.56
C MET A 69 -0.84 -1.28 -10.81
N GLU A 70 -0.61 -0.41 -9.82
CA GLU A 70 0.36 0.70 -9.96
C GLU A 70 1.77 0.16 -10.28
N SER A 71 2.22 -0.89 -9.57
CA SER A 71 3.51 -1.53 -9.83
C SER A 71 3.57 -2.19 -11.22
N GLU A 72 2.46 -2.76 -11.67
CA GLU A 72 2.32 -3.31 -13.02
C GLU A 72 2.48 -2.21 -14.08
N ILE A 73 1.79 -1.09 -13.91
CA ILE A 73 1.85 0.07 -14.80
C ILE A 73 3.28 0.65 -14.83
N GLU A 74 3.93 0.80 -13.68
CA GLU A 74 5.34 1.22 -13.62
C GLU A 74 6.25 0.25 -14.39
N ARG A 75 6.05 -1.06 -14.22
CA ARG A 75 6.84 -2.05 -14.95
C ARG A 75 6.62 -1.94 -16.47
N LEU A 76 5.37 -1.81 -16.91
CA LEU A 76 5.02 -1.71 -18.33
C LEU A 76 5.55 -0.41 -18.94
N SER A 77 5.42 0.72 -18.23
CA SER A 77 5.84 2.04 -18.72
C SER A 77 7.36 2.19 -18.87
N GLN A 78 8.16 1.53 -18.03
CA GLN A 78 9.62 1.63 -18.11
C GLN A 78 10.28 0.60 -19.05
N GLY A 79 9.49 -0.28 -19.68
CA GLY A 79 9.99 -1.33 -20.58
C GLY A 79 10.73 -2.48 -19.87
N PRO A 80 11.05 -3.57 -20.59
CA PRO A 80 11.61 -4.81 -20.02
C PRO A 80 12.95 -4.65 -19.31
N PHE A 81 13.68 -3.55 -19.52
CA PHE A 81 15.03 -3.33 -18.99
C PHE A 81 15.13 -2.22 -17.91
N SER A 82 14.02 -1.81 -17.33
CA SER A 82 13.97 -0.69 -16.38
C SER A 82 14.71 -0.91 -15.07
N LYS A 83 14.90 -2.16 -14.65
CA LYS A 83 15.47 -2.49 -13.34
C LYS A 83 16.97 -2.79 -13.45
N LYS A 84 17.80 -1.74 -13.29
CA LYS A 84 19.26 -1.89 -13.20
C LYS A 84 19.65 -2.40 -11.80
N ILE A 85 20.26 -3.58 -11.73
CA ILE A 85 20.85 -4.12 -10.50
C ILE A 85 22.35 -3.85 -10.55
N ARG A 86 22.89 -3.13 -9.55
CA ARG A 86 24.33 -2.95 -9.37
C ARG A 86 24.84 -4.05 -8.45
N ILE A 87 25.83 -4.81 -8.90
CA ILE A 87 26.44 -5.90 -8.14
C ILE A 87 27.93 -5.57 -7.96
N ALA A 88 28.38 -5.55 -6.71
CA ALA A 88 29.80 -5.50 -6.38
C ALA A 88 30.24 -6.90 -5.93
N CYS A 89 31.32 -7.41 -6.53
CA CYS A 89 31.87 -8.72 -6.20
C CYS A 89 33.39 -8.73 -6.40
N SER A 90 34.08 -9.71 -5.82
CA SER A 90 35.50 -9.95 -6.14
C SER A 90 35.63 -10.42 -7.59
N PRO A 91 36.75 -10.12 -8.28
CA PRO A 91 36.93 -10.48 -9.69
C PRO A 91 36.69 -11.97 -10.00
N SER A 92 37.12 -12.85 -9.10
CA SER A 92 36.94 -14.30 -9.22
C SER A 92 35.47 -14.72 -9.24
N LEU A 93 34.65 -14.20 -8.31
CA LEU A 93 33.22 -14.50 -8.24
C LEU A 93 32.44 -13.89 -9.42
N GLY A 94 32.87 -12.71 -9.88
CA GLY A 94 32.30 -12.04 -11.05
C GLY A 94 32.45 -12.84 -12.34
N LEU A 95 33.53 -13.61 -12.48
CA LEU A 95 33.80 -14.44 -13.65
C LEU A 95 33.17 -15.83 -13.55
N GLU A 96 33.21 -16.48 -12.39
CA GLU A 96 32.73 -17.87 -12.26
C GLU A 96 31.23 -17.97 -11.97
N ILE A 97 30.70 -17.07 -11.13
CA ILE A 97 29.37 -17.23 -10.56
C ILE A 97 28.34 -16.34 -11.25
N LEU A 98 28.71 -15.10 -11.57
CA LEU A 98 27.79 -14.11 -12.15
C LEU A 98 27.14 -14.58 -13.46
N PRO A 99 27.86 -15.15 -14.44
CA PRO A 99 27.26 -15.62 -15.69
C PRO A 99 26.18 -16.69 -15.46
N THR A 100 26.44 -17.62 -14.55
CA THR A 100 25.51 -18.70 -14.19
C THR A 100 24.24 -18.15 -13.52
N ILE A 101 24.39 -17.17 -12.63
CA ILE A 101 23.26 -16.51 -11.97
C ILE A 101 22.43 -15.69 -12.96
N ILE A 102 23.08 -14.91 -13.84
CA ILE A 102 22.39 -14.09 -14.86
C ILE A 102 21.62 -14.98 -15.84
N SER A 103 22.23 -16.09 -16.29
CA SER A 103 21.55 -17.06 -17.16
C SER A 103 20.30 -17.65 -16.50
N LYS A 104 20.39 -18.08 -15.23
CA LYS A 104 19.23 -18.58 -14.47
C LYS A 104 18.16 -17.51 -14.24
N TYR A 105 18.56 -16.25 -14.07
CA TYR A 105 17.64 -15.14 -13.86
C TYR A 105 16.83 -14.83 -15.14
N ASN A 106 17.48 -14.73 -16.30
CA ASN A 106 16.83 -14.48 -17.59
C ASN A 106 15.86 -15.60 -18.00
N ILE A 107 16.14 -16.86 -17.61
CA ILE A 107 15.25 -17.99 -17.89
C ILE A 107 13.97 -17.92 -17.03
N LYS A 108 14.07 -17.38 -15.81
CA LYS A 108 12.95 -17.38 -14.83
C LYS A 108 12.07 -16.14 -14.93
N LYS A 109 12.59 -15.04 -15.52
CA LYS A 109 11.86 -13.81 -15.83
C LYS A 109 12.46 -13.20 -17.12
N PRO A 110 11.94 -13.57 -18.31
CA PRO A 110 12.38 -12.99 -19.58
C PRO A 110 12.01 -11.50 -19.70
#